data_AF-A0A7C0XL75-F1
#
_entry.id   AF-A0A7C0XL75-F1
#
_cell.length_a   1.000
_cell.length_b   1.000
_cell.length_c   1.000
_cell.angle_alpha   90.00
_cell.angle_beta   90.00
_cell.angle_gamma   90.00
#
_symmetry.space_group_name_H-M   'P 1'
#
loop_
_entity.id
_entity.type
_entity.pdbx_description
1 polymer ?
#
loop_
_entity_poly.entity_id
_entity_poly.type
_entity_poly.pdbx_seq_one_letter_code
_entity_poly.pdbx_strand_id
1 'polypeptide(L)'
;MAFANPGILYLLPLISLPTIIHLLGRRKYKKVYFSDIRFIKNLEKDVIKRLKIQQILILLLRTLIILLIILTFARPYLSKKYLGLNVKKGSCLYLVIDNSNSTSLLINNSNALEELLTHILTTSDEFEYPFELNLILTTAPDTISFVGRIKSPKEFSMAIKNITPVPLAGNLERAIEKILKNLKDSGEL
;
A
#
# COMPACT_ATOMS: atom_id res chain seq x y z
N MET A 1 -5.90 -5.99 3.30
CA MET A 1 -4.58 -6.26 3.91
C MET A 1 -4.33 -7.74 3.80
N ALA A 2 -3.18 -8.14 3.28
CA ALA A 2 -2.82 -9.55 3.18
C ALA A 2 -1.44 -9.77 3.80
N PHE A 3 -1.16 -11.01 4.17
CA PHE A 3 0.10 -11.39 4.83
C PHE A 3 0.78 -12.45 3.97
N ALA A 4 2.10 -12.34 3.81
CA ALA A 4 2.83 -13.35 3.04
C ALA A 4 2.80 -14.71 3.74
N ASN A 5 2.84 -14.70 5.08
CA ASN A 5 2.86 -15.90 5.91
C ASN A 5 1.79 -15.81 7.02
N PRO A 6 0.52 -16.12 6.73
CA PRO A 6 -0.57 -15.96 7.71
C PRO A 6 -0.42 -16.85 8.94
N GLY A 7 0.28 -18.00 8.86
CA GLY A 7 0.49 -18.90 10.00
C GLY A 7 1.27 -18.26 11.16
N ILE A 8 2.04 -17.21 10.91
CA ILE A 8 2.86 -16.54 11.93
C ILE A 8 1.98 -15.74 12.91
N LEU A 9 0.75 -15.37 12.51
CA LEU A 9 -0.20 -14.71 13.41
C LEU A 9 -0.61 -15.58 14.60
N TYR A 10 -0.50 -16.91 14.50
CA TYR A 10 -0.74 -17.80 15.65
C TYR A 10 0.26 -17.59 16.80
N LEU A 11 1.38 -16.87 16.59
CA LEU A 11 2.32 -16.49 17.64
C LEU A 11 1.90 -15.23 18.41
N LEU A 12 0.85 -14.50 17.98
CA LEU A 12 0.35 -13.32 18.70
C LEU A 12 0.09 -13.53 20.21
N PRO A 13 -0.42 -14.68 20.68
CA PRO A 13 -0.59 -14.94 22.12
C PRO A 13 0.71 -14.82 22.93
N LEU A 14 1.88 -14.98 22.29
CA LEU A 14 3.18 -14.87 22.95
C LEU A 14 3.49 -13.45 23.43
N ILE A 15 2.85 -12.42 22.86
CA ILE A 15 2.95 -11.02 23.31
C ILE A 15 2.44 -10.87 24.75
N SER A 16 1.55 -11.75 25.21
CA SER A 16 1.03 -11.74 26.58
C SER A 16 2.00 -12.33 27.60
N LEU A 17 3.09 -12.98 27.18
CA LEU A 17 4.02 -13.62 28.10
C LEU A 17 4.69 -12.61 29.08
N PRO A 18 5.21 -11.44 28.64
CA PRO A 18 5.79 -10.45 29.55
C PRO A 18 4.78 -9.85 30.52
N THR A 19 3.54 -9.66 30.11
CA THR A 19 2.47 -9.10 30.95
C THR A 19 2.03 -10.10 32.01
N ILE A 20 1.89 -11.38 31.65
CA ILE A 20 1.61 -12.47 32.60
C ILE A 20 2.74 -12.58 33.63
N ILE A 21 4.00 -12.62 33.19
CA ILE A 21 5.17 -12.68 34.09
C ILE A 21 5.21 -11.45 35.02
N HIS A 22 4.91 -10.25 34.51
CA HIS A 22 4.83 -9.04 35.32
C HIS A 22 3.73 -9.11 36.39
N LEU A 23 2.56 -9.68 36.07
CA LEU A 23 1.46 -9.86 37.02
C LEU A 23 1.82 -10.86 38.13
N LEU A 24 2.44 -11.99 37.76
CA LEU A 24 2.88 -13.03 38.70
C LEU A 24 4.02 -12.57 39.60
N GLY A 25 4.86 -11.64 39.13
CA GLY A 25 5.96 -11.04 39.88
C GLY A 25 5.55 -10.07 41.00
N ARG A 26 4.25 -9.75 41.16
CA ARG A 26 3.75 -8.86 42.23
C ARG A 26 3.72 -9.57 43.61
N ARG A 27 4.88 -9.98 44.12
CA ARG A 27 5.01 -10.44 45.51
C ARG A 27 4.74 -9.28 46.46
N LYS A 28 3.83 -9.49 47.42
CA LYS A 28 3.55 -8.52 48.50
C LYS A 28 4.74 -8.46 49.45
N TYR A 29 5.44 -7.33 49.48
CA TYR A 29 6.50 -7.08 50.47
C TYR A 29 5.91 -7.12 51.89
N LYS A 30 6.52 -7.89 52.80
CA LYS A 30 6.17 -7.89 54.23
C LYS A 30 6.55 -6.53 54.82
N LYS A 31 5.57 -5.83 55.42
CA LYS A 31 5.82 -4.56 56.12
C LYS A 31 6.49 -4.86 57.45
N VAL A 32 7.71 -4.38 57.65
CA VAL A 32 8.40 -4.36 58.96
C VAL A 32 8.28 -2.94 59.52
N TYR A 33 7.80 -2.80 60.75
CA TYR A 33 7.63 -1.50 61.40
C TYR A 33 8.94 -1.11 62.10
N PHE A 34 9.66 -0.12 61.56
CA PHE A 34 10.79 0.54 62.23
C PHE A 34 10.39 1.95 62.68
N SER A 35 10.90 2.41 63.83
CA SER A 35 10.40 3.56 64.58
C SER A 35 10.61 4.94 63.91
N ASP A 36 11.62 5.08 63.03
CA ASP A 36 12.10 6.39 62.57
C ASP A 36 11.82 6.74 61.08
N ILE A 37 10.97 5.98 60.37
CA ILE A 37 10.80 6.10 58.91
C ILE A 37 9.87 7.27 58.47
N ARG A 38 9.27 8.01 59.41
CA ARG A 38 8.24 9.04 59.09
C ARG A 38 8.76 10.17 58.21
N PHE A 39 10.04 10.55 58.33
CA PHE A 39 10.66 11.61 57.51
C PHE A 39 11.02 11.13 56.09
N ILE A 40 11.47 9.89 55.93
CA ILE A 40 11.86 9.28 54.65
C ILE A 40 10.63 9.05 53.74
N LYS A 41 9.49 8.73 54.34
CA LYS A 41 8.24 8.38 53.63
C LYS A 41 7.65 9.53 52.79
N ASN A 42 7.98 10.78 53.12
CA ASN A 42 7.51 11.94 52.36
C ASN A 42 8.33 12.17 51.07
N LEU A 43 9.63 11.86 51.05
CA LEU A 43 10.44 11.87 49.82
C LEU A 43 10.14 10.68 48.90
N GLU A 44 9.68 9.56 49.46
CA GLU A 44 9.40 8.32 48.72
C GLU A 44 8.28 8.46 47.68
N LYS A 45 7.29 9.34 47.92
CA LYS A 45 6.09 9.43 47.07
C LYS A 45 6.38 9.80 45.62
N ASP A 46 7.31 10.71 45.37
CA ASP A 46 7.64 11.15 44.00
C ASP A 46 8.52 10.15 43.27
N VAL A 47 9.44 9.50 43.99
CA VAL A 47 10.26 8.40 43.47
C VAL A 47 9.37 7.22 43.07
N ILE A 48 8.40 6.84 43.92
CA ILE A 48 7.45 5.74 43.64
C ILE A 48 6.58 6.04 42.41
N LYS A 49 6.12 7.29 42.23
CA LYS A 49 5.37 7.69 41.02
C LYS A 49 6.22 7.54 39.76
N ARG A 50 7.47 8.03 39.78
CA ARG A 50 8.40 7.92 38.65
C ARG A 50 8.72 6.47 38.30
N LEU A 51 8.96 5.63 39.30
CA LEU A 51 9.21 4.20 39.12
C LEU A 51 8.00 3.47 38.48
N LYS A 52 6.77 3.82 38.88
CA LYS A 52 5.55 3.23 38.27
C LYS A 52 5.44 3.59 36.78
N ILE A 53 5.71 4.85 36.41
CA ILE A 53 5.66 5.29 35.01
C ILE A 53 6.74 4.56 34.19
N GLN A 54 7.97 4.48 34.70
CA GLN A 54 9.05 3.73 34.05
C GLN A 54 8.70 2.24 33.88
N GLN A 55 8.11 1.61 34.89
CA GLN A 55 7.68 0.21 34.81
C GLN A 55 6.62 -0.02 33.73
N ILE A 56 5.64 0.88 33.59
CA ILE A 56 4.63 0.80 32.53
C ILE A 56 5.28 0.99 31.15
N LEU A 57 6.19 1.97 31.02
CA LEU A 57 6.89 2.23 29.76
C LEU A 57 7.77 1.04 29.34
N ILE A 58 8.52 0.46 30.27
CA ILE A 58 9.34 -0.74 30.04
C ILE A 58 8.47 -1.94 29.66
N LEU A 59 7.32 -2.11 30.31
CA LEU A 59 6.37 -3.18 29.98
C LEU A 59 5.85 -3.03 28.54
N LEU A 60 5.45 -1.81 28.17
CA LEU A 60 4.96 -1.49 26.83
C LEU A 60 6.05 -1.72 25.77
N LEU A 61 7.28 -1.27 26.03
CA LEU A 61 8.38 -1.47 25.10
C LEU A 61 8.70 -2.95 24.90
N ARG A 62 8.66 -3.75 25.99
CA ARG A 62 8.91 -5.19 25.92
C ARG A 62 7.85 -5.92 25.09
N THR A 63 6.57 -5.57 25.21
CA THR A 63 5.50 -6.17 24.40
C THR A 63 5.56 -5.68 22.95
N LEU A 64 5.92 -4.42 22.72
CA LEU A 64 6.05 -3.83 21.40
C LEU A 64 7.17 -4.51 20.58
N ILE A 65 8.31 -4.81 21.18
CA ILE A 65 9.41 -5.52 20.50
C ILE A 65 8.94 -6.89 19.98
N ILE A 66 8.23 -7.66 20.80
CA ILE A 66 7.70 -8.97 20.41
C ILE A 66 6.69 -8.82 19.27
N LEU A 67 5.78 -7.84 19.37
CA LEU A 67 4.81 -7.54 18.31
C LEU A 67 5.51 -7.19 16.99
N LEU A 68 6.53 -6.32 17.03
CA LEU A 68 7.28 -5.92 15.83
C LEU A 68 7.98 -7.11 15.19
N ILE A 69 8.60 -7.99 15.98
CA ILE A 69 9.23 -9.22 15.47
C ILE A 69 8.19 -10.10 14.75
N ILE A 70 7.03 -10.33 15.37
CA ILE A 70 5.95 -11.12 14.77
C ILE A 70 5.49 -10.47 13.45
N LEU A 71 5.30 -9.15 13.42
CA LEU A 71 4.91 -8.42 12.21
C LEU A 71 5.98 -8.49 11.11
N THR A 72 7.27 -8.35 11.44
CA THR A 72 8.36 -8.47 10.48
C THR A 72 8.34 -9.83 9.79
N PHE A 73 8.11 -10.91 10.55
CA PHE A 73 8.03 -12.25 9.99
C PHE A 73 6.72 -12.53 9.26
N ALA A 74 5.59 -11.99 9.74
CA ALA A 74 4.30 -12.08 9.06
C ALA A 74 4.27 -11.33 7.72
N ARG A 75 5.18 -10.36 7.53
CA ARG A 75 5.29 -9.50 6.34
C ARG A 75 3.93 -8.98 5.88
N PRO A 76 3.30 -8.07 6.65
CA PRO A 76 2.07 -7.44 6.22
C PRO A 76 2.34 -6.67 4.94
N TYR A 77 1.57 -6.96 3.90
CA TYR A 77 1.58 -6.17 2.69
C TYR A 77 0.19 -5.60 2.45
N LEU A 78 0.18 -4.37 1.97
CA LEU A 78 -1.01 -3.82 1.36
C LEU A 78 -1.19 -4.59 0.05
N SER A 79 -2.06 -5.60 0.08
CA SER A 79 -2.64 -6.12 -1.15
C SER A 79 -3.30 -4.92 -1.81
N LYS A 80 -2.66 -4.41 -2.86
CA LYS A 80 -3.27 -3.48 -3.80
C LYS A 80 -4.37 -4.28 -4.49
N LYS A 81 -5.51 -4.47 -3.81
CA LYS A 81 -6.76 -4.61 -4.56
C LYS A 81 -6.79 -3.32 -5.37
N TYR A 82 -6.60 -3.48 -6.68
CA TYR A 82 -6.16 -2.47 -7.60
C TYR A 82 -6.89 -1.16 -7.34
N LEU A 83 -6.16 -0.04 -7.43
CA LEU A 83 -6.72 1.31 -7.37
C LEU A 83 -8.05 1.27 -8.14
N GLY A 84 -9.19 1.43 -7.45
CA GLY A 84 -10.50 1.06 -7.98
C GLY A 84 -10.87 1.89 -9.20
N LEU A 85 -10.38 1.49 -10.37
CA LEU A 85 -10.72 2.07 -11.67
C LEU A 85 -12.14 1.62 -11.98
N ASN A 86 -13.12 2.29 -11.39
CA ASN A 86 -14.52 2.04 -11.64
C ASN A 86 -14.92 2.76 -12.93
N VAL A 87 -14.68 2.09 -14.06
CA VAL A 87 -15.08 2.58 -15.39
C VAL A 87 -16.55 2.21 -15.57
N LYS A 88 -17.43 3.22 -15.52
CA LYS A 88 -18.88 3.05 -15.69
C LYS A 88 -19.29 3.04 -17.15
N LYS A 89 -20.43 2.42 -17.44
CA LYS A 89 -21.01 2.43 -18.80
C LYS A 89 -21.25 3.87 -19.27
N GLY A 90 -20.74 4.20 -20.46
CA GLY A 90 -20.85 5.53 -21.09
C GLY A 90 -19.84 6.56 -20.60
N SER A 91 -18.88 6.18 -19.75
CA SER A 91 -17.78 7.07 -19.34
C SER A 91 -16.73 7.23 -20.44
N CYS A 92 -15.95 8.31 -20.37
CA CYS A 92 -14.77 8.55 -21.19
C CYS A 92 -13.51 8.26 -20.36
N LEU A 93 -12.71 7.28 -20.78
CA LEU A 93 -11.47 6.86 -20.13
C LEU A 93 -10.27 7.35 -20.94
N TYR A 94 -9.48 8.23 -20.34
CA TYR A 94 -8.16 8.60 -20.86
C TYR A 94 -7.09 7.70 -20.25
N LEU A 95 -6.45 6.89 -21.09
CA LEU A 95 -5.40 5.95 -20.70
C LEU A 95 -4.07 6.42 -21.28
N VAL A 96 -3.15 6.83 -20.40
CA VAL A 96 -1.79 7.20 -20.78
C VAL A 96 -0.86 6.04 -20.43
N ILE A 97 -0.15 5.52 -21.42
CA ILE A 97 0.78 4.40 -21.25
C ILE A 97 2.20 4.85 -21.59
N ASP A 98 3.13 4.58 -20.69
CA ASP A 98 4.55 4.69 -20.97
C ASP A 98 5.02 3.49 -21.78
N ASN A 99 5.58 3.75 -22.96
CA ASN A 99 6.16 2.77 -23.87
C ASN A 99 7.57 3.18 -24.29
N SER A 100 8.23 4.03 -23.49
CA SER A 100 9.60 4.49 -23.72
C SER A 100 10.61 3.36 -23.55
N ASN A 101 11.85 3.61 -23.97
CA ASN A 101 12.95 2.64 -23.91
C ASN A 101 13.22 2.09 -22.49
N SER A 102 12.80 2.80 -21.43
CA SER A 102 12.94 2.31 -20.06
C SER A 102 12.08 1.07 -19.78
N THR A 103 11.01 0.89 -20.55
CA THR A 103 10.01 -0.18 -20.36
C THR A 103 10.37 -1.49 -21.08
N SER A 104 11.40 -1.48 -21.93
CA SER A 104 11.89 -2.66 -22.66
C SER A 104 12.86 -3.52 -21.84
N LEU A 105 13.06 -3.21 -20.56
CA LEU A 105 13.93 -3.99 -19.68
C LEU A 105 13.25 -5.32 -19.33
N LEU A 106 13.92 -6.42 -19.69
CA LEU A 106 13.49 -7.78 -19.36
C LEU A 106 13.84 -8.11 -17.90
N ILE A 107 12.81 -8.29 -17.07
CA ILE A 107 12.95 -8.78 -15.70
C ILE A 107 12.13 -10.06 -15.59
N ASN A 108 12.75 -11.17 -15.18
CA ASN A 108 12.08 -12.46 -15.02
C ASN A 108 11.31 -12.94 -16.27
N ASN A 109 11.90 -12.74 -17.46
CA ASN A 109 11.35 -13.19 -18.75
C ASN A 109 10.11 -12.41 -19.25
N SER A 110 9.78 -11.27 -18.63
CA SER A 110 8.77 -10.32 -19.09
C SER A 110 9.31 -8.90 -19.09
N ASN A 111 8.83 -8.06 -20.01
CA ASN A 111 9.13 -6.63 -19.98
C ASN A 111 8.25 -5.90 -18.95
N ALA A 112 8.74 -4.77 -18.40
CA ALA A 112 7.93 -3.93 -17.51
C ALA A 112 6.61 -3.47 -18.15
N LEU A 113 6.62 -3.24 -19.47
CA LEU A 113 5.41 -2.94 -20.24
C LEU A 113 4.45 -4.13 -20.27
N GLU A 114 4.94 -5.35 -20.51
CA GLU A 114 4.11 -6.55 -20.57
C GLU A 114 3.45 -6.83 -19.22
N GLU A 115 4.20 -6.70 -18.12
CA GLU A 115 3.68 -6.80 -16.77
C GLU A 115 2.56 -5.77 -16.54
N LEU A 116 2.79 -4.50 -16.89
CA LEU A 116 1.77 -3.45 -16.83
C LEU A 116 0.52 -3.79 -17.65
N LEU A 117 0.69 -4.27 -18.89
CA LEU A 117 -0.44 -4.65 -19.74
C LEU A 117 -1.24 -5.80 -19.12
N THR A 118 -0.58 -6.82 -18.59
CA THR A 118 -1.29 -7.93 -17.91
C THR A 118 -2.10 -7.42 -16.72
N HIS A 119 -1.56 -6.50 -15.93
CA HIS A 119 -2.27 -5.89 -14.81
C HIS A 119 -3.49 -5.08 -15.28
N ILE A 120 -3.35 -4.28 -16.34
CA ILE A 120 -4.48 -3.52 -16.91
C ILE A 120 -5.56 -4.46 -17.42
N LEU A 121 -5.19 -5.55 -18.09
CA LEU A 121 -6.15 -6.56 -18.56
C LEU A 121 -6.90 -7.23 -17.40
N THR A 122 -6.20 -7.61 -16.33
CA THR A 122 -6.87 -8.16 -15.14
C THR A 122 -7.81 -7.17 -14.46
N THR A 123 -7.52 -5.86 -14.56
CA THR A 123 -8.39 -4.81 -13.99
C THR A 123 -9.60 -4.56 -14.90
N SER A 124 -9.46 -4.80 -16.21
CA SER A 124 -10.52 -4.56 -17.19
C SER A 124 -11.73 -5.49 -17.08
N ASP A 125 -11.58 -6.59 -16.34
CA ASP A 125 -12.69 -7.48 -15.99
C ASP A 125 -13.71 -6.81 -15.06
N GLU A 126 -13.30 -5.78 -14.31
CA GLU A 126 -14.17 -5.01 -13.42
C GLU A 126 -14.86 -3.81 -14.12
N PHE A 127 -14.60 -3.56 -15.42
CA PHE A 127 -15.14 -2.42 -16.15
C PHE A 127 -16.56 -2.67 -16.68
N GLU A 128 -17.40 -1.63 -16.66
CA GLU A 128 -18.73 -1.66 -17.27
C GLU A 128 -18.67 -1.16 -18.72
N TYR A 129 -18.94 -2.06 -19.67
CA TYR A 129 -18.96 -1.76 -21.11
C TYR A 129 -20.37 -1.34 -21.61
N PRO A 130 -20.49 -0.51 -22.66
CA PRO A 130 -19.44 0.16 -23.42
C PRO A 130 -18.98 1.49 -22.79
N PHE A 131 -17.72 1.86 -23.00
CA PHE A 131 -17.15 3.17 -22.65
C PHE A 131 -16.30 3.72 -23.81
N GLU A 132 -15.99 5.01 -23.79
CA GLU A 132 -15.09 5.63 -24.76
C GLU A 132 -13.65 5.56 -24.27
N LEU A 133 -12.75 5.01 -25.07
CA LEU A 133 -11.32 4.88 -24.74
C LEU A 133 -10.52 5.86 -25.60
N ASN A 134 -9.76 6.73 -24.93
CA ASN A 134 -8.74 7.59 -25.52
C ASN A 134 -7.37 7.12 -25.03
N LEU A 135 -6.62 6.46 -25.90
CA LEU A 135 -5.30 5.91 -25.59
C LEU A 135 -4.21 6.82 -26.14
N ILE A 136 -3.32 7.28 -25.25
CA ILE A 136 -2.17 8.12 -25.59
C ILE A 136 -0.89 7.44 -25.12
N LEU A 137 0.07 7.30 -26.03
CA LEU A 137 1.39 6.77 -25.75
C LEU A 137 2.35 7.91 -25.44
N THR A 138 3.16 7.78 -24.40
CA THR A 138 4.11 8.84 -24.02
C THR A 138 5.19 9.10 -25.07
N THR A 139 5.57 8.10 -25.90
CA THR A 139 6.57 8.31 -26.97
C THR A 139 5.99 8.99 -28.20
N ALA A 140 4.66 9.02 -28.34
CA ALA A 140 3.96 9.63 -29.47
C ALA A 140 2.78 10.48 -28.95
N PRO A 141 3.05 11.51 -28.14
CA PRO A 141 2.02 12.25 -27.41
C PRO A 141 1.07 13.04 -28.33
N ASP A 142 1.54 13.38 -29.54
CA ASP A 142 0.78 14.16 -30.52
C ASP A 142 -0.21 13.30 -31.34
N THR A 143 -0.02 11.98 -31.35
CA THR A 143 -0.88 11.03 -32.05
C THR A 143 -1.73 10.25 -31.06
N ILE A 144 -3.05 10.44 -31.12
CA ILE A 144 -3.95 9.60 -30.34
C ILE A 144 -3.91 8.20 -30.96
N SER A 145 -3.37 7.24 -30.22
CA SER A 145 -3.09 5.90 -30.75
C SER A 145 -4.36 5.07 -30.90
N PHE A 146 -5.39 5.37 -30.10
CA PHE A 146 -6.73 4.83 -30.27
C PHE A 146 -7.79 5.79 -29.71
N VAL A 147 -8.79 6.13 -30.53
CA VAL A 147 -10.03 6.81 -30.13
C VAL A 147 -11.18 5.92 -30.57
N GLY A 148 -11.91 5.36 -29.63
CA GLY A 148 -13.03 4.48 -30.00
C GLY A 148 -13.88 4.03 -28.83
N ARG A 149 -15.13 3.69 -29.14
CA ARG A 149 -16.08 3.14 -28.18
C ARG A 149 -15.84 1.65 -28.04
N ILE A 150 -15.24 1.26 -26.92
CA ILE A 150 -14.98 -0.15 -26.59
C ILE A 150 -16.27 -0.78 -26.08
N LYS A 151 -16.75 -1.82 -26.77
CA LYS A 151 -18.01 -2.51 -26.46
C LYS A 151 -17.82 -3.80 -25.68
N SER A 152 -16.63 -4.38 -25.71
CA SER A 152 -16.35 -5.66 -25.06
C SER A 152 -14.94 -5.74 -24.47
N PRO A 153 -14.72 -6.60 -23.45
CA PRO A 153 -13.38 -6.86 -22.90
C PRO A 153 -12.38 -7.36 -23.96
N LYS A 154 -12.86 -8.12 -24.96
CA LYS A 154 -12.01 -8.62 -26.05
C LYS A 154 -11.47 -7.49 -26.90
N GLU A 155 -12.32 -6.53 -27.24
CA GLU A 155 -11.95 -5.33 -28.01
C GLU A 155 -10.95 -4.46 -27.25
N PHE A 156 -11.16 -4.30 -25.93
CA PHE A 156 -10.18 -3.65 -25.04
C PHE A 156 -8.83 -4.36 -25.06
N SER A 157 -8.84 -5.69 -24.94
CA SER A 157 -7.62 -6.49 -24.94
C SER A 157 -6.84 -6.40 -26.26
N MET A 158 -7.56 -6.30 -27.38
CA MET A 158 -6.94 -6.17 -28.70
C MET A 158 -6.32 -4.79 -28.90
N ALA A 159 -6.96 -3.73 -28.40
CA ALA A 159 -6.42 -2.37 -28.47
C ALA A 159 -5.10 -2.23 -27.67
N ILE A 160 -5.01 -2.88 -26.51
CA ILE A 160 -3.87 -2.75 -25.60
C ILE A 160 -2.72 -3.71 -25.93
N LYS A 161 -2.99 -4.94 -26.37
CA LYS A 161 -1.94 -5.94 -26.65
C LYS A 161 -1.00 -5.57 -27.80
N ASN A 162 -1.41 -4.65 -28.66
CA ASN A 162 -0.60 -4.20 -29.79
C ASN A 162 0.50 -3.18 -29.40
N ILE A 163 0.50 -2.73 -28.13
CA ILE A 163 1.47 -1.73 -27.65
C ILE A 163 2.80 -2.42 -27.42
N THR A 164 3.85 -1.89 -28.07
CA THR A 164 5.23 -2.37 -27.94
C THR A 164 6.13 -1.24 -27.44
N PRO A 165 7.21 -1.56 -26.73
CA PRO A 165 8.18 -0.56 -26.31
C PRO A 165 8.92 -0.01 -27.54
N VAL A 166 9.13 1.30 -27.55
CA VAL A 166 9.78 2.03 -28.64
C VAL A 166 11.08 2.64 -28.10
N PRO A 167 12.19 2.65 -28.86
CA PRO A 167 13.46 3.22 -28.43
C PRO A 167 13.46 4.77 -28.47
N LEU A 168 12.45 5.39 -27.86
CA LEU A 168 12.27 6.83 -27.73
C LEU A 168 12.10 7.20 -26.26
N ALA A 169 12.41 8.45 -25.92
CA ALA A 169 12.10 8.99 -24.60
C ALA A 169 10.60 9.31 -24.52
N GLY A 170 9.96 8.96 -23.40
CA GLY A 170 8.57 9.31 -23.14
C GLY A 170 8.44 10.77 -22.73
N ASN A 171 7.43 11.47 -23.25
CA ASN A 171 7.08 12.83 -22.84
C ASN A 171 5.66 12.86 -22.26
N LEU A 172 5.57 12.72 -20.94
CA LEU A 172 4.31 12.71 -20.20
C LEU A 172 3.63 14.09 -20.21
N GLU A 173 4.42 15.17 -20.14
CA GLU A 173 3.91 16.55 -20.11
C GLU A 173 3.07 16.85 -21.34
N ARG A 174 3.60 16.58 -22.54
CA ARG A 174 2.87 16.76 -23.80
C ARG A 174 1.62 15.88 -23.89
N ALA A 175 1.69 14.65 -23.38
CA ALA A 175 0.53 13.76 -23.35
C ALA A 175 -0.61 14.36 -22.48
N ILE A 176 -0.27 14.93 -21.33
CA ILE A 176 -1.24 15.59 -20.45
C ILE A 176 -1.77 16.89 -21.07
N GLU A 177 -0.91 17.72 -21.66
CA GLU A 177 -1.35 18.93 -22.37
C GLU A 177 -2.34 18.60 -23.49
N LYS A 178 -2.11 17.51 -24.23
CA LYS A 178 -3.01 17.05 -25.27
C LYS A 178 -4.36 16.61 -24.70
N ILE A 179 -4.38 15.90 -23.58
CA ILE A 179 -5.61 15.51 -22.89
C ILE A 179 -6.40 16.75 -22.46
N LEU A 180 -5.73 17.71 -21.82
CA LEU A 180 -6.35 18.97 -21.39
C LEU A 180 -6.94 19.74 -22.57
N LYS A 181 -6.23 19.79 -23.69
CA LYS A 181 -6.73 20.42 -24.91
C LYS A 181 -7.97 19.69 -25.45
N ASN A 182 -7.92 18.36 -25.56
CA ASN A 182 -9.05 17.57 -26.04
C ASN A 182 -10.28 17.72 -25.13
N LEU A 183 -10.10 17.72 -23.81
CA LEU A 183 -11.20 17.93 -22.87
C LEU A 183 -11.83 19.33 -23.02
N LYS A 184 -11.00 20.36 -23.20
CA LYS A 184 -11.46 21.73 -23.44
C LYS A 184 -12.22 21.87 -24.76
N ASP A 185 -11.73 21.21 -25.82
CA ASP A 185 -12.37 21.19 -27.13
C ASP A 185 -13.69 20.39 -27.11
N SER A 186 -13.83 19.43 -26.19
CA SER A 186 -15.03 18.61 -26.01
C SER A 186 -16.11 19.26 -25.14
N GLY A 187 -15.81 20.42 -24.53
CA GLY A 187 -16.73 21.14 -23.64
C GLY A 187 -16.99 20.46 -22.29
N GLU A 188 -16.13 19.51 -21.89
CA GLU A 188 -16.21 18.81 -20.59
C GLU A 188 -15.48 19.56 -19.46
N LEU A 189 -14.84 20.69 -19.77
CA LEU A 189 -14.06 21.56 -18.87
C LEU A 189 -14.41 23.04 -19.08
#